data_AF-A0A537IX06-F1
#
_entry.id   AF-A0A537IX06-F1
#
_cell.length_a   1.000
_cell.length_b   1.000
_cell.length_c   1.000
_cell.angle_alpha   90.00
_cell.angle_beta   90.00
_cell.angle_gamma   90.00
#
_symmetry.space_group_name_H-M   'P 1'
#
loop_
_entity.id
_entity.type
_entity.pdbx_description
1 polymer ?
#
loop_
_entity_poly.entity_id
_entity_poly.type
_entity_poly.pdbx_seq_one_letter_code
_entity_poly.pdbx_strand_id
1 'polypeptide(L)'
;MDVPKFVLFGIDIIRFLIDLTTVYALYLIVSLTLNLEAGFSGIPNFGKVMFVAAGAAAAGSVSGRVAAIVLNIDTHGDYNGFIASIIPNIDKALSQNILLSVELMVLGVVLAAVVGAVLGFVASYPAIRLREDYLGMLLLAAAQLFQIFLGGYQPLIGASQGIEVPDVFIWAETGIEVRDVAVLLLVGVFAILVYFYVERVARSPLGRTLR
;
A
#
# COMPACT_ATOMS: atom_id res chain seq x y z
N MET A 1 -9.92 19.25 17.64
CA MET A 1 -8.83 20.15 18.04
C MET A 1 -7.85 20.14 16.90
N ASP A 2 -7.62 21.29 16.27
CA ASP A 2 -6.67 21.39 15.18
C ASP A 2 -5.25 21.16 15.70
N VAL A 3 -4.43 20.47 14.91
CA VAL A 3 -3.02 20.28 15.19
C VAL A 3 -2.36 21.68 15.14
N PRO A 4 -1.42 21.98 16.06
CA PRO A 4 -0.76 23.28 16.06
C PRO A 4 -0.01 23.47 14.74
N LYS A 5 -0.14 24.64 14.11
CA LYS A 5 0.57 24.99 12.87
C LYS A 5 1.87 25.69 13.21
N PHE A 6 2.98 25.22 12.63
CA PHE A 6 4.27 25.89 12.72
C PHE A 6 4.77 26.20 11.31
N VAL A 7 4.57 27.45 10.88
CA VAL A 7 4.89 27.90 9.53
C VAL A 7 6.24 28.61 9.52
N LEU A 8 7.18 28.08 8.74
CA LEU A 8 8.50 28.68 8.50
C LEU A 8 8.70 28.81 6.99
N PHE A 9 9.05 30.01 6.52
CA PHE A 9 9.21 30.31 5.08
C PHE A 9 8.00 29.89 4.20
N GLY A 10 6.79 29.93 4.76
CA GLY A 10 5.56 29.51 4.06
C GLY A 10 5.33 28.00 4.02
N ILE A 11 6.19 27.20 4.65
CA ILE A 11 6.05 25.74 4.79
C ILE A 11 5.48 25.43 6.16
N ASP A 12 4.41 24.64 6.21
CA ASP A 12 3.95 24.03 7.45
C ASP A 12 4.87 22.86 7.81
N ILE A 13 5.75 23.08 8.78
CA ILE A 13 6.75 22.10 9.19
C ILE A 13 6.10 20.87 9.80
N ILE A 14 4.98 21.03 10.51
CA ILE A 14 4.36 19.92 11.22
C ILE A 14 3.74 18.96 10.20
N ARG A 15 3.02 19.50 9.21
CA ARG A 15 2.52 18.71 8.10
C ARG A 15 3.64 18.04 7.31
N PHE A 16 4.70 18.77 7.00
CA PHE A 16 5.87 18.21 6.32
C PHE A 16 6.47 17.03 7.07
N LEU A 17 6.63 17.13 8.40
CA LEU A 17 7.16 16.05 9.22
C LEU A 17 6.22 14.84 9.26
N ILE A 18 4.90 15.05 9.30
CA ILE A 18 3.91 13.98 9.24
C ILE A 18 4.02 13.22 7.92
N ASP A 19 4.03 13.94 6.79
CA ASP A 19 4.14 13.35 5.46
C ASP A 19 5.46 12.60 5.29
N LEU A 20 6.58 13.22 5.70
CA LEU A 20 7.91 12.62 5.65
C LEU A 20 7.98 11.34 6.48
N THR A 21 7.45 11.36 7.71
CA THR A 21 7.47 10.21 8.62
C THR A 21 6.57 9.09 8.09
N THR A 22 5.43 9.42 7.50
CA THR A 22 4.52 8.44 6.89
C THR A 22 5.21 7.73 5.72
N VAL A 23 5.84 8.48 4.82
CA VAL A 23 6.61 7.92 3.70
C VAL A 23 7.78 7.07 4.22
N TYR A 24 8.51 7.56 5.22
CA TYR A 24 9.59 6.81 5.85
C TYR A 24 9.11 5.49 6.45
N ALA A 25 7.96 5.48 7.15
CA ALA A 25 7.39 4.28 7.75
C ALA A 25 7.00 3.22 6.69
N LEU A 26 6.44 3.64 5.55
CA LEU A 26 6.16 2.74 4.43
C LEU A 26 7.45 2.11 3.88
N TYR A 27 8.49 2.92 3.65
CA TYR A 27 9.78 2.39 3.20
C TYR A 27 10.42 1.49 4.25
N LEU A 28 10.30 1.82 5.54
CA LEU A 28 10.82 1.00 6.64
C LEU A 28 10.19 -0.39 6.62
N ILE A 29 8.87 -0.51 6.44
CA ILE A 29 8.17 -1.80 6.33
C ILE A 29 8.77 -2.62 5.18
N VAL A 30 8.91 -2.02 3.99
CA VAL A 30 9.47 -2.70 2.82
C VAL A 30 10.91 -3.12 3.08
N SER A 31 11.75 -2.24 3.61
CA SER A 31 13.15 -2.51 3.93
C SER A 31 13.31 -3.61 4.98
N LEU A 32 12.47 -3.66 6.01
CA LEU A 32 12.51 -4.72 7.03
C LEU A 32 12.21 -6.08 6.42
N THR A 33 11.21 -6.16 5.52
CA THR A 33 10.89 -7.42 4.82
C THR A 33 11.97 -7.82 3.82
N LEU A 34 12.60 -6.86 3.15
CA LEU A 34 13.74 -7.12 2.26
C LEU A 34 14.96 -7.59 3.06
N ASN A 35 15.18 -7.05 4.25
CA ASN A 35 16.26 -7.48 5.14
C ASN A 35 16.08 -8.92 5.60
N LEU A 36 14.84 -9.37 5.84
CA LEU A 36 14.56 -10.79 6.11
C LEU A 36 14.96 -11.69 4.93
N GLU A 37 14.69 -11.26 3.70
CA GLU A 37 15.02 -12.03 2.49
C GLU A 37 16.54 -11.96 2.20
N ALA A 38 17.06 -10.77 1.87
CA ALA A 38 18.44 -10.62 1.46
C ALA A 38 19.44 -10.71 2.62
N GLY A 39 19.12 -10.10 3.77
CA GLY A 39 20.05 -10.00 4.90
C GLY A 39 20.14 -11.28 5.73
N PHE A 40 19.01 -11.94 5.99
CA PHE A 40 18.99 -13.19 6.77
C PHE A 40 19.08 -14.44 5.93
N SER A 41 18.38 -14.51 4.79
CA SER A 41 18.34 -15.74 3.97
C SER A 41 19.31 -15.76 2.77
N GLY A 42 20.00 -14.65 2.50
CA GLY A 42 20.90 -14.53 1.35
C GLY A 42 20.19 -14.49 -0.01
N ILE A 43 18.85 -14.46 -0.04
CA ILE A 43 18.06 -14.47 -1.27
C ILE A 43 17.89 -13.04 -1.78
N PRO A 44 18.52 -12.64 -2.90
CA PRO A 44 18.38 -11.28 -3.42
C PRO A 44 17.03 -11.09 -4.11
N ASN A 45 16.14 -10.30 -3.50
CA ASN A 45 14.85 -9.93 -4.09
C ASN A 45 14.86 -8.50 -4.64
N PHE A 46 15.45 -8.31 -5.82
CA PHE A 46 15.42 -7.02 -6.52
C PHE A 46 14.05 -6.69 -7.12
N GLY A 47 13.12 -7.65 -7.13
CA GLY A 47 11.76 -7.48 -7.63
C GLY A 47 10.75 -7.01 -6.58
N LYS A 48 11.19 -6.55 -5.40
CA LYS A 48 10.30 -6.25 -4.25
C LYS A 48 9.15 -5.29 -4.60
N VAL A 49 9.41 -4.32 -5.49
CA VAL A 49 8.43 -3.35 -5.95
C VAL A 49 7.23 -3.98 -6.64
N MET A 50 7.38 -5.14 -7.29
CA MET A 50 6.28 -5.87 -7.90
C MET A 50 5.21 -6.27 -6.88
N PHE A 51 5.63 -6.84 -5.75
CA PHE A 51 4.72 -7.31 -4.71
C PHE A 51 3.97 -6.14 -4.06
N VAL A 52 4.67 -5.04 -3.80
CA VAL A 52 4.08 -3.81 -3.24
C VAL A 52 3.09 -3.19 -4.24
N ALA A 53 3.50 -3.04 -5.50
CA ALA A 53 2.66 -2.45 -6.55
C ALA A 53 1.41 -3.30 -6.84
N ALA A 54 1.53 -4.63 -6.82
CA ALA A 54 0.40 -5.51 -7.05
C ALA A 54 -0.64 -5.42 -5.93
N GLY A 55 -0.19 -5.37 -4.66
CA GLY A 55 -1.07 -5.15 -3.51
C GLY A 55 -1.77 -3.79 -3.59
N ALA A 56 -1.02 -2.73 -3.92
CA ALA A 56 -1.56 -1.39 -4.08
C ALA A 56 -2.58 -1.30 -5.23
N ALA A 57 -2.28 -1.89 -6.39
CA ALA A 57 -3.18 -1.92 -7.53
C ALA A 57 -4.48 -2.68 -7.23
N ALA A 58 -4.39 -3.83 -6.55
CA ALA A 58 -5.55 -4.61 -6.16
C ALA A 58 -6.41 -3.88 -5.13
N ALA A 59 -5.81 -3.36 -4.05
CA ALA A 59 -6.53 -2.64 -3.01
C ALA A 59 -7.18 -1.35 -3.57
N GLY A 60 -6.44 -0.53 -4.32
CA GLY A 60 -6.93 0.73 -4.87
C GLY A 60 -8.03 0.55 -5.92
N SER A 61 -7.87 -0.39 -6.85
CA SER A 61 -8.87 -0.67 -7.89
C SER A 61 -10.17 -1.23 -7.33
N VAL A 62 -10.08 -2.18 -6.40
CA VAL A 62 -11.26 -2.88 -5.89
C VAL A 62 -12.00 -2.06 -4.85
N SER A 63 -11.31 -1.38 -3.92
CA SER A 63 -11.96 -0.58 -2.87
C SER A 63 -12.87 0.51 -3.45
N GLY A 64 -12.39 1.28 -4.43
CA GLY A 64 -13.18 2.33 -5.07
C GLY A 64 -14.38 1.80 -5.86
N ARG A 65 -14.20 0.70 -6.61
CA ARG A 65 -15.29 0.07 -7.36
C ARG A 65 -16.35 -0.54 -6.45
N VAL A 66 -15.93 -1.21 -5.38
CA VAL A 66 -16.85 -1.78 -4.38
C VAL A 66 -17.63 -0.66 -3.69
N ALA A 67 -16.97 0.43 -3.29
CA ALA A 67 -17.63 1.58 -2.70
C ALA A 67 -18.66 2.20 -3.66
N ALA A 68 -18.33 2.36 -4.95
CA ALA A 68 -19.26 2.86 -5.96
C ALA A 68 -20.50 1.97 -6.12
N ILE A 69 -20.32 0.63 -6.11
CA ILE A 69 -21.43 -0.34 -6.21
C ILE A 69 -22.31 -0.30 -4.96
N VAL A 70 -21.71 -0.32 -3.77
CA VAL A 70 -22.45 -0.32 -2.48
C VAL A 70 -23.27 0.95 -2.31
N LEU A 71 -22.71 2.09 -2.71
CA LEU A 71 -23.37 3.40 -2.61
C LEU A 71 -24.30 3.70 -3.80
N ASN A 72 -24.43 2.78 -4.77
CA ASN A 72 -25.19 2.95 -6.02
C ASN A 72 -24.89 4.28 -6.73
N ILE A 73 -23.61 4.64 -6.86
CA ILE A 73 -23.19 5.86 -7.54
C ILE A 73 -23.11 5.61 -9.05
N ASP A 74 -23.74 6.49 -9.83
CA ASP A 74 -23.76 6.39 -11.29
C ASP A 74 -22.35 6.47 -11.88
N THR A 75 -21.83 5.30 -12.25
CA THR A 75 -20.49 5.15 -12.82
C THR A 75 -20.47 5.50 -14.32
N HIS A 76 -21.62 5.86 -14.91
CA HIS A 76 -21.77 6.23 -16.33
C HIS A 76 -21.19 5.21 -17.33
N GLY A 77 -21.01 3.96 -16.90
CA GLY A 77 -20.39 2.87 -17.68
C GLY A 77 -18.85 2.88 -17.71
N ASP A 78 -18.18 3.95 -17.27
CA ASP A 78 -16.71 4.05 -17.24
C ASP A 78 -16.22 4.62 -15.90
N TYR A 79 -15.86 3.73 -14.99
CA TYR A 79 -15.31 4.11 -13.68
C TYR A 79 -14.03 4.92 -13.81
N ASN A 80 -13.14 4.55 -14.74
CA ASN A 80 -11.80 5.15 -14.81
C ASN A 80 -11.82 6.54 -15.44
N GLY A 81 -12.70 6.79 -16.40
CA GLY A 81 -12.87 8.11 -17.02
C GLY A 81 -13.50 9.14 -16.07
N PHE A 82 -14.38 8.70 -15.15
CA PHE A 82 -15.12 9.58 -14.25
C PHE A 82 -14.65 9.52 -12.79
N ILE A 83 -13.46 8.97 -12.51
CA ILE A 83 -12.92 8.86 -11.13
C ILE A 83 -13.00 10.18 -10.38
N ALA A 84 -12.61 11.29 -11.02
CA ALA A 84 -12.57 12.61 -10.40
C ALA A 84 -13.94 13.14 -9.93
N SER A 85 -15.06 12.62 -10.46
CA SER A 85 -16.40 12.95 -9.98
C SER A 85 -16.97 11.86 -9.05
N ILE A 86 -16.56 10.61 -9.22
CA ILE A 86 -17.03 9.47 -8.42
C ILE A 86 -16.44 9.49 -7.01
N ILE A 87 -15.11 9.66 -6.87
CA ILE A 87 -14.44 9.56 -5.57
C ILE A 87 -14.93 10.63 -4.57
N PRO A 88 -15.04 11.92 -4.93
CA PRO A 88 -15.55 12.91 -3.98
C PRO A 88 -17.00 12.65 -3.52
N ASN A 89 -17.80 11.97 -4.34
CA ASN A 89 -19.16 11.57 -3.95
C ASN A 89 -19.14 10.37 -3.00
N ILE A 90 -18.22 9.42 -3.21
CA ILE A 90 -17.96 8.32 -2.27
C ILE A 90 -17.48 8.90 -0.92
N ASP A 91 -16.50 9.80 -0.94
CA ASP A 91 -15.93 10.40 0.25
C ASP A 91 -16.98 11.13 1.10
N LYS A 92 -17.89 11.87 0.46
CA LYS A 92 -19.05 12.48 1.16
C LYS A 92 -19.93 11.44 1.84
N ALA A 93 -20.21 10.31 1.18
CA ALA A 93 -21.01 9.25 1.77
C ALA A 93 -20.27 8.49 2.89
N LEU A 94 -18.95 8.36 2.78
CA LEU A 94 -18.08 7.76 3.79
C LEU A 94 -17.94 8.63 5.04
N SER A 95 -17.99 9.96 4.91
CA SER A 95 -17.95 10.88 6.05
C SER A 95 -19.08 10.65 7.06
N GLN A 96 -20.23 10.15 6.57
CA GLN A 96 -21.41 9.86 7.40
C GLN A 96 -21.38 8.45 8.01
N ASN A 97 -20.60 7.52 7.45
CA ASN A 97 -20.64 6.10 7.77
C ASN A 97 -19.26 5.54 8.09
N ILE A 98 -18.81 5.73 9.34
CA ILE A 98 -17.52 5.23 9.85
C ILE A 98 -17.35 3.72 9.64
N LEU A 99 -18.44 2.94 9.80
CA LEU A 99 -18.39 1.49 9.66
C LEU A 99 -18.01 1.06 8.23
N LEU A 100 -18.61 1.68 7.21
CA LEU A 100 -18.31 1.37 5.81
C LEU A 100 -16.86 1.72 5.44
N SER A 101 -16.33 2.83 5.97
CA SER A 101 -14.92 3.18 5.78
C SER A 101 -13.98 2.09 6.31
N VAL A 102 -14.22 1.62 7.54
CA VAL A 102 -13.40 0.56 8.15
C VAL A 102 -13.52 -0.75 7.38
N GLU A 103 -14.72 -1.11 6.93
CA GLU A 103 -14.95 -2.32 6.12
C GLU A 103 -14.19 -2.27 4.79
N LEU A 104 -14.23 -1.13 4.08
CA LEU A 104 -13.48 -0.93 2.83
C LEU A 104 -11.97 -1.01 3.04
N MET A 105 -11.46 -0.44 4.14
CA MET A 105 -10.05 -0.54 4.49
C MET A 105 -9.62 -1.98 4.75
N VAL A 106 -10.39 -2.71 5.57
CA VAL A 106 -10.11 -4.12 5.89
C VAL A 106 -10.16 -4.97 4.62
N LEU A 107 -11.15 -4.74 3.76
CA LEU A 107 -11.25 -5.40 2.45
C LEU A 107 -10.00 -5.13 1.61
N GLY A 108 -9.54 -3.88 1.52
CA GLY A 108 -8.32 -3.51 0.80
C GLY A 108 -7.07 -4.22 1.34
N VAL A 109 -6.91 -4.26 2.67
CA VAL A 109 -5.78 -4.94 3.33
C VAL A 109 -5.82 -6.46 3.07
N VAL A 110 -6.99 -7.09 3.18
CA VAL A 110 -7.15 -8.53 2.93
C VAL A 110 -6.85 -8.85 1.47
N LEU A 111 -7.35 -8.07 0.52
CA LEU A 111 -7.07 -8.26 -0.90
C LEU A 111 -5.58 -8.09 -1.22
N ALA A 112 -4.94 -7.04 -0.68
CA ALA A 112 -3.51 -6.83 -0.85
C ALA A 112 -2.69 -8.00 -0.28
N ALA A 113 -3.07 -8.52 0.90
CA ALA A 113 -2.42 -9.67 1.51
C ALA A 113 -2.59 -10.95 0.68
N VAL A 114 -3.79 -11.21 0.15
CA VAL A 114 -4.04 -12.38 -0.71
C VAL A 114 -3.24 -12.28 -2.01
N VAL A 115 -3.26 -11.14 -2.68
CA VAL A 115 -2.50 -10.93 -3.93
C VAL A 115 -0.99 -11.04 -3.67
N GLY A 116 -0.50 -10.44 -2.59
CA GLY A 116 0.89 -10.54 -2.18
C GLY A 116 1.31 -11.99 -1.86
N ALA A 117 0.45 -12.75 -1.18
CA ALA A 117 0.70 -14.16 -0.86
C ALA A 117 0.74 -15.03 -2.12
N VAL A 118 -0.19 -14.82 -3.06
CA VAL A 118 -0.22 -15.55 -4.35
C VAL A 118 1.05 -15.25 -5.15
N LEU A 119 1.42 -13.97 -5.28
CA LEU A 119 2.64 -13.59 -6.00
C LEU A 119 3.89 -14.12 -5.30
N GLY A 120 3.96 -14.06 -3.98
CA GLY A 120 5.05 -14.61 -3.18
C GLY A 120 5.20 -16.11 -3.39
N PHE A 121 4.09 -16.85 -3.41
CA PHE A 121 4.08 -18.28 -3.69
C PHE A 121 4.56 -18.58 -5.12
N VAL A 122 4.10 -17.82 -6.12
CA VAL A 122 4.56 -17.98 -7.51
C VAL A 122 6.06 -17.67 -7.62
N ALA A 123 6.55 -16.63 -6.95
CA ALA A 123 7.96 -16.25 -6.94
C ALA A 123 8.85 -17.22 -6.17
N SER A 124 8.30 -18.02 -5.25
CA SER A 124 9.06 -19.07 -4.54
C SER A 124 9.51 -20.20 -5.46
N TYR A 125 8.78 -20.47 -6.55
CA TYR A 125 9.11 -21.54 -7.50
C TYR A 125 10.45 -21.31 -8.23
N PRO A 126 10.71 -20.16 -8.88
CA PRO A 126 12.03 -19.89 -9.46
C PRO A 126 13.12 -19.75 -8.39
N ALA A 127 12.78 -19.30 -7.18
CA ALA A 127 13.75 -19.14 -6.09
C ALA A 127 14.42 -20.47 -5.68
N ILE A 128 13.71 -21.60 -5.81
CA ILE A 128 14.27 -22.93 -5.48
C ILE A 128 15.16 -23.46 -6.62
N ARG A 129 14.99 -22.95 -7.85
CA ARG A 129 15.61 -23.52 -9.06
C ARG A 129 16.81 -22.74 -9.59
N LEU A 130 16.92 -21.46 -9.26
CA LEU A 130 17.96 -20.56 -9.78
C LEU A 130 19.00 -20.25 -8.71
N ARG A 131 20.23 -19.96 -9.16
CA ARG A 131 21.26 -19.39 -8.27
C ARG A 131 20.92 -17.93 -7.97
N GLU A 132 21.41 -17.44 -6.83
CA GLU A 132 21.13 -16.10 -6.29
C GLU A 132 21.24 -14.99 -7.33
N ASP A 133 22.34 -14.94 -8.11
CA ASP A 133 22.54 -13.92 -9.14
C ASP A 133 21.47 -13.93 -10.23
N TYR A 134 21.11 -15.13 -10.72
CA TYR A 134 20.08 -15.29 -11.75
C TYR A 134 18.68 -15.01 -11.22
N LEU A 135 18.42 -15.37 -9.96
CA LEU A 135 17.15 -15.09 -9.30
C LEU A 135 16.95 -13.57 -9.15
N GLY A 136 17.98 -12.86 -8.70
CA GLY A 136 17.93 -11.40 -8.57
C GLY A 136 17.62 -10.72 -9.90
N MET A 137 18.31 -11.11 -10.98
CA MET A 137 18.05 -10.59 -12.33
C MET A 137 16.63 -10.91 -12.83
N LEU A 138 16.14 -12.13 -12.60
CA LEU A 138 14.79 -12.54 -12.98
C LEU A 138 13.74 -11.70 -12.26
N LEU A 139 13.86 -11.54 -10.94
CA LEU A 139 12.89 -10.78 -10.14
C LEU A 139 12.91 -9.30 -10.49
N LEU A 140 14.08 -8.73 -10.77
CA LEU A 140 14.19 -7.35 -11.27
C LEU A 140 13.47 -7.18 -12.62
N ALA A 141 13.72 -8.09 -13.57
CA ALA A 141 13.06 -8.06 -14.87
C ALA A 141 11.54 -8.26 -14.76
N ALA A 142 11.09 -9.18 -13.89
CA ALA A 142 9.67 -9.41 -13.61
C ALA A 142 9.00 -8.15 -13.04
N ALA A 143 9.65 -7.46 -12.10
CA ALA A 143 9.14 -6.23 -11.54
C ALA A 143 9.04 -5.11 -12.57
N GLN A 144 10.03 -4.97 -13.46
CA GLN A 144 9.98 -4.00 -14.54
C GLN A 144 8.84 -4.29 -15.53
N LEU A 145 8.67 -5.56 -15.92
CA LEU A 145 7.56 -5.97 -16.78
C LEU A 145 6.20 -5.70 -16.12
N PHE A 146 6.09 -5.93 -14.82
CA PHE A 146 4.87 -5.67 -14.06
C PHE A 146 4.52 -4.17 -14.02
N GLN A 147 5.52 -3.30 -13.84
CA GLN A 147 5.30 -1.85 -13.91
C GLN A 147 4.84 -1.38 -15.29
N ILE A 148 5.44 -1.92 -16.36
CA ILE A 148 5.01 -1.65 -17.74
C ILE A 148 3.57 -2.12 -17.96
N PHE A 149 3.23 -3.32 -17.48
CA PHE A 149 1.88 -3.85 -17.55
C PHE A 149 0.86 -2.95 -16.84
N LEU A 150 1.14 -2.55 -15.59
CA LEU A 150 0.29 -1.63 -14.84
C LEU A 150 0.12 -0.28 -15.54
N GLY A 151 1.20 0.26 -16.12
CA GLY A 151 1.15 1.52 -16.86
C GLY A 151 0.40 1.45 -18.19
N GLY A 152 0.24 0.26 -18.78
CA GLY A 152 -0.50 0.05 -20.03
C GLY A 152 -1.95 -0.43 -19.86
N TYR A 153 -2.27 -1.05 -18.72
CA TYR A 153 -3.56 -1.71 -18.53
C TYR A 153 -4.60 -0.77 -17.88
N GLN A 154 -5.31 -0.03 -18.74
CA GLN A 154 -6.33 0.93 -18.33
C GLN A 154 -7.38 0.37 -17.36
N PRO A 155 -7.98 -0.82 -17.55
CA PRO A 155 -9.09 -1.27 -16.71
C PRO A 155 -8.74 -1.40 -15.22
N LEU A 156 -7.48 -1.69 -14.87
CA LEU A 156 -7.11 -1.95 -13.49
C LEU A 156 -6.84 -0.66 -12.71
N ILE A 157 -5.97 0.23 -13.20
CA ILE A 157 -5.54 1.43 -12.46
C ILE A 157 -5.56 2.72 -13.29
N GLY A 158 -6.32 2.78 -14.38
CA GLY A 158 -6.40 3.99 -15.22
C GLY A 158 -5.14 4.22 -16.09
N ALA A 159 -4.22 3.25 -16.17
CA ALA A 159 -2.96 3.34 -16.91
C ALA A 159 -2.14 4.58 -16.50
N SER A 160 -1.77 5.44 -17.45
CA SER A 160 -0.94 6.63 -17.20
C SER A 160 -1.63 7.73 -16.39
N GLN A 161 -2.96 7.72 -16.30
CA GLN A 161 -3.72 8.70 -15.51
C GLN A 161 -3.71 8.36 -14.01
N GLY A 162 -3.46 7.10 -13.67
CA GLY A 162 -3.58 6.61 -12.31
C GLY A 162 -5.03 6.42 -11.87
N ILE A 163 -5.18 5.98 -10.61
CA ILE A 163 -6.46 5.78 -9.95
C ILE A 163 -6.44 6.55 -8.64
N GLU A 164 -7.55 7.24 -8.35
CA GLU A 164 -7.78 7.86 -7.06
C GLU A 164 -8.52 6.87 -6.17
N VAL A 165 -8.13 6.82 -4.90
CA VAL A 165 -8.63 5.84 -3.93
C VAL A 165 -9.52 6.57 -2.91
N PRO A 166 -10.69 6.03 -2.54
CA PRO A 166 -11.54 6.66 -1.53
C PRO A 166 -10.82 6.90 -0.22
N ASP A 167 -11.07 8.05 0.40
CA ASP A 167 -10.48 8.41 1.68
C ASP A 167 -11.25 7.73 2.82
N VAL A 168 -10.68 6.64 3.33
CA VAL A 168 -11.22 5.88 4.47
C VAL A 168 -11.31 6.75 5.74
N PHE A 169 -10.43 7.75 5.89
CA PHE A 169 -10.32 8.55 7.12
C PHE A 169 -11.05 9.89 7.02
N ILE A 170 -11.85 10.10 5.98
CA ILE A 170 -12.66 11.30 5.76
C ILE A 170 -13.61 11.64 6.92
N TRP A 171 -14.07 10.64 7.69
CA TRP A 171 -14.90 10.88 8.88
C TRP A 171 -14.15 11.63 10.00
N ALA A 172 -12.81 11.66 9.96
CA ALA A 172 -11.97 12.40 10.90
C ALA A 172 -11.72 13.87 10.48
N GLU A 173 -12.47 14.38 9.50
CA GLU A 173 -12.40 15.76 8.95
C GLU A 173 -12.89 16.87 9.91
N THR A 174 -12.58 16.81 11.20
CA THR A 174 -12.68 18.04 12.04
C THR A 174 -11.52 19.01 11.76
N GLY A 175 -10.54 18.63 10.93
CA GLY A 175 -9.48 19.48 10.40
C GLY A 175 -8.55 18.70 9.45
N ILE A 176 -7.95 19.39 8.47
CA ILE A 176 -7.06 18.82 7.43
C ILE A 176 -5.92 17.98 8.03
N GLU A 177 -5.47 18.31 9.26
CA GLU A 177 -4.31 17.68 9.89
C GLU A 177 -4.65 16.46 10.76
N VAL A 178 -5.90 16.31 11.22
CA VAL A 178 -6.28 15.18 12.09
C VAL A 178 -6.27 13.86 11.32
N ARG A 179 -6.75 13.90 10.06
CA ARG A 179 -6.70 12.76 9.15
C ARG A 179 -5.26 12.30 8.91
N ASP A 180 -4.36 13.24 8.58
CA ASP A 180 -2.97 12.92 8.25
C ASP A 180 -2.24 12.32 9.46
N VAL A 181 -2.54 12.80 10.68
CA VAL A 181 -2.07 12.19 11.94
C VAL A 181 -2.64 10.78 12.15
N ALA A 182 -3.92 10.55 11.85
CA ALA A 182 -4.53 9.23 11.96
C ALA A 182 -3.89 8.21 11.01
N VAL A 183 -3.62 8.61 9.76
CA VAL A 183 -2.90 7.81 8.78
C VAL A 183 -1.49 7.50 9.27
N LEU A 184 -0.76 8.51 9.74
CA LEU A 184 0.59 8.34 10.31
C LEU A 184 0.57 7.37 11.49
N LEU A 185 -0.39 7.50 12.40
CA LEU A 185 -0.51 6.61 13.56
C LEU A 185 -0.75 5.18 13.09
N LEU A 186 -1.68 4.95 12.17
CA LEU A 186 -1.97 3.62 11.65
C LEU A 186 -0.74 2.99 10.97
N VAL A 187 -0.11 3.72 10.04
CA VAL A 187 1.07 3.23 9.32
C VAL A 187 2.24 3.03 10.28
N GLY A 188 2.42 3.93 11.24
CA GLY A 188 3.47 3.86 12.26
C GLY A 188 3.28 2.65 13.19
N VAL A 189 2.06 2.42 13.68
CA VAL A 189 1.73 1.22 14.47
C VAL A 189 1.97 -0.03 13.65
N PHE A 190 1.54 -0.06 12.39
CA PHE A 190 1.78 -1.19 11.50
C PHE A 190 3.28 -1.42 11.27
N ALA A 191 4.08 -0.37 11.07
CA ALA A 191 5.53 -0.48 10.94
C ALA A 191 6.19 -1.04 12.21
N ILE A 192 5.76 -0.59 13.39
CA ILE A 192 6.22 -1.11 14.68
C ILE A 192 5.85 -2.59 14.82
N LEU A 193 4.63 -2.99 14.45
CA LEU A 193 4.20 -4.39 14.45
C LEU A 193 5.05 -5.26 13.51
N VAL A 194 5.33 -4.78 12.30
CA VAL A 194 6.20 -5.45 11.34
C VAL A 194 7.62 -5.58 11.90
N TYR A 195 8.15 -4.54 12.53
CA TYR A 195 9.46 -4.59 13.19
C TYR A 195 9.50 -5.66 14.28
N PHE A 196 8.52 -5.70 15.18
CA PHE A 196 8.44 -6.73 16.22
C PHE A 196 8.29 -8.13 15.64
N TYR A 197 7.50 -8.29 14.58
CA TYR A 197 7.35 -9.56 13.89
C TYR A 197 8.68 -10.04 13.29
N VAL A 198 9.37 -9.17 12.54
CA VAL A 198 10.67 -9.44 11.93
C VAL A 198 11.72 -9.82 12.99
N GLU A 199 11.79 -9.05 14.07
CA GLU A 199 12.74 -9.30 15.16
C GLU A 199 12.45 -10.62 15.87
N ARG A 200 11.16 -10.95 16.07
CA ARG A 200 10.74 -12.23 16.65
C ARG A 200 11.12 -13.39 15.75
N VAL A 201 10.91 -13.29 14.44
CA VAL A 201 11.29 -14.32 13.46
C VAL A 201 12.81 -14.50 13.45
N ALA A 202 13.58 -13.40 13.39
CA ALA A 202 15.03 -13.41 13.38
C ALA A 202 15.66 -14.07 14.62
N ARG A 203 15.06 -13.88 15.81
CA ARG A 203 15.53 -14.49 17.07
C ARG A 203 15.01 -15.90 17.32
N SER A 204 14.02 -16.35 16.56
CA SER A 204 13.44 -17.69 16.69
C SER A 204 14.38 -18.78 16.12
N PRO A 205 14.12 -20.08 16.39
CA PRO A 205 14.87 -21.17 15.75
C PRO A 205 14.86 -21.09 14.21
N LEU A 206 13.77 -20.58 13.63
CA LEU A 206 13.63 -20.38 12.18
C LEU A 206 14.63 -19.34 11.67
N GLY A 207 14.88 -18.27 12.43
CA GLY A 207 15.91 -17.28 12.08
C GLY A 207 17.33 -17.87 12.05
N ARG A 208 17.60 -18.94 12.81
CA ARG A 208 18.90 -19.63 12.79
C ARG A 208 19.07 -20.54 11.58
N THR A 209 17.98 -21.05 11.02
CA THR A 209 18.02 -21.87 9.79
C THR A 209 18.06 -21.03 8.52
N LEU A 210 17.67 -19.75 8.60
CA LEU A 210 17.72 -18.83 7.46
C LEU A 210 19.15 -18.35 7.17
N ARG A 211 19.98 -18.16 8.21
CA ARG A 211 21.39 -17.73 8.10
C ARG A 211 22.31 -18.87 7.70
#